data_AF-A0AAV6AGI2-F1
#
_entry.id   AF-A0AAV6AGI2-F1
#
_cell.length_a   1.000
_cell.length_b   1.000
_cell.length_c   1.000
_cell.angle_alpha   90.00
_cell.angle_beta   90.00
_cell.angle_gamma   90.00
#
_symmetry.space_group_name_H-M   'P 1'
#
loop_
_entity.id
_entity.type
_entity.pdbx_description
1 polymer ?
#
loop_
_entity_poly.entity_id
_entity_poly.type
_entity_poly.pdbx_seq_one_letter_code
_entity_poly.pdbx_strand_id
1 'polypeptide(L)' 'MGKIPILTKRRLQAEVIGPIHAEMVRELGEEKAAAILDAAIRKAAIAEGRRFAAEAPGGVTSMADFIRLYDLWTADGALE' A
#
# COMPACT_ATOMS: atom_id res chain seq x y z
N MET A 1 -4.72 12.73 11.95
CA MET A 1 -4.70 11.28 12.24
C MET A 1 -3.26 10.86 12.49
N GLY A 2 -2.96 10.26 13.66
CA GLY A 2 -1.62 9.78 13.98
C GLY A 2 -1.11 8.75 12.94
N LYS A 3 0.19 8.77 12.66
CA LYS A 3 0.83 7.84 11.72
C LYS A 3 0.70 6.41 12.26
N ILE A 4 -0.23 5.62 11.71
CA ILE A 4 -0.31 4.18 11.99
C ILE A 4 0.98 3.53 11.45
N PRO A 5 1.71 2.74 12.24
CA PRO A 5 2.89 2.01 11.76
C PRO A 5 2.57 1.14 10.55
N ILE A 6 3.52 0.99 9.63
CA ILE A 6 3.25 0.35 8.34
C ILE A 6 2.83 -1.12 8.48
N LEU A 7 3.44 -1.89 9.39
CA LEU A 7 3.02 -3.27 9.65
C LEU A 7 1.58 -3.34 10.16
N THR A 8 1.23 -2.47 11.11
CA THR A 8 -0.15 -2.37 11.61
C THR A 8 -1.12 -2.03 10.48
N LYS A 9 -0.77 -1.06 9.62
CA LYS A 9 -1.57 -0.70 8.44
C LYS A 9 -1.73 -1.89 7.48
N ARG A 10 -0.65 -2.62 7.18
CA ARG A 10 -0.68 -3.78 6.27
C ARG A 10 -1.49 -4.95 6.85
N ARG A 11 -1.38 -5.21 8.16
CA ARG A 11 -2.18 -6.24 8.84
C ARG A 11 -3.67 -5.94 8.72
N LEU A 12 -4.09 -4.72 9.05
CA LEU A 12 -5.49 -4.31 8.93
C LEU A 12 -6.00 -4.40 7.49
N GLN A 13 -5.18 -4.02 6.50
CA GLN A 13 -5.52 -4.19 5.08
C GLN A 13 -5.68 -5.66 4.71
N ALA A 14 -4.80 -6.55 5.15
CA ALA A 14 -4.86 -7.98 4.88
C ALA A 14 -6.09 -8.64 5.54
N GLU A 15 -6.45 -8.24 6.76
CA GLU A 15 -7.66 -8.72 7.46
C GLU A 15 -8.95 -8.42 6.68
N VAL A 16 -8.96 -7.33 5.90
CA VAL A 16 -10.09 -6.97 5.03
C VAL A 16 -10.00 -7.63 3.65
N ILE A 17 -8.81 -7.64 3.04
CA ILE A 17 -8.61 -8.15 1.67
C ILE A 17 -8.69 -9.68 1.61
N GLY A 18 -8.24 -10.39 2.66
CA GLY A 18 -8.22 -11.85 2.70
C GLY A 18 -9.58 -12.50 2.42
N PRO A 19 -10.66 -12.13 3.14
CA PRO A 19 -12.01 -12.63 2.87
C PRO A 19 -12.51 -12.29 1.46
N ILE A 20 -12.21 -11.10 0.95
CA ILE A 20 -12.59 -10.69 -0.41
C ILE A 20 -11.90 -11.58 -1.46
N HIS A 21 -10.60 -11.83 -1.28
CA HIS A 21 -9.85 -12.74 -2.16
C HIS A 21 -10.42 -14.17 -2.10
N ALA A 22 -10.78 -14.67 -0.91
CA ALA A 22 -11.38 -15.99 -0.76
C ALA A 22 -12.70 -16.11 -1.55
N GLU A 23 -13.58 -15.11 -1.47
CA GLU A 23 -14.80 -15.07 -2.28
C GLU A 23 -14.49 -15.00 -3.79
N MET A 24 -13.49 -14.22 -4.18
CA MET A 24 -13.05 -14.15 -5.58
C MET A 24 -12.52 -15.48 -6.08
N VAL A 25 -11.75 -16.23 -5.28
CA VAL A 25 -11.26 -17.56 -5.64
C VAL A 25 -12.43 -18.53 -5.82
N ARG A 26 -13.43 -18.47 -4.93
CA ARG A 26 -14.63 -19.31 -5.01
C ARG A 26 -15.42 -19.09 -6.30
N GLU A 27 -15.52 -17.86 -6.77
CA GLU A 27 -16.33 -17.48 -7.94
C GLU A 27 -15.55 -17.49 -9.27
N LEU A 28 -14.24 -17.19 -9.25
CA LEU A 28 -13.44 -16.90 -10.44
C LEU A 28 -12.27 -17.86 -10.64
N GLY A 29 -11.95 -18.69 -9.65
CA GLY A 29 -10.74 -19.49 -9.60
C GLY A 29 -9.51 -18.70 -9.15
N GLU A 30 -8.49 -19.42 -8.69
CA GLU A 30 -7.30 -18.86 -8.06
C GLU A 30 -6.51 -17.91 -8.97
N GLU A 31 -6.23 -18.34 -10.20
CA GLU A 31 -5.41 -17.56 -11.13
C GLU A 31 -6.03 -16.18 -11.43
N LYS A 32 -7.33 -16.16 -11.73
CA LYS A 32 -8.04 -14.92 -12.05
C LYS A 32 -8.21 -14.03 -10.82
N ALA A 33 -8.49 -14.62 -9.66
CA ALA A 33 -8.59 -13.87 -8.41
C ALA A 33 -7.25 -13.19 -8.06
N ALA A 34 -6.14 -13.93 -8.15
CA ALA A 34 -4.80 -13.43 -7.89
C ALA A 34 -4.41 -12.31 -8.89
N ALA A 35 -4.70 -12.49 -10.18
CA ALA A 35 -4.40 -11.48 -11.21
C ALA A 35 -5.15 -10.16 -10.98
N ILE A 36 -6.44 -10.24 -10.61
CA ILE A 36 -7.23 -9.04 -10.29
C ILE A 36 -6.66 -8.34 -9.04
N LEU A 37 -6.32 -9.12 -8.01
CA LEU A 37 -5.81 -8.56 -6.76
C LEU A 37 -4.42 -7.90 -6.96
N ASP A 38 -3.51 -8.53 -7.70
CA ASP A 38 -2.21 -7.95 -8.08
C ASP A 38 -2.40 -6.60 -8.81
N ALA A 39 -3.27 -6.58 -9.83
CA ALA A 39 -3.56 -5.35 -10.56
C ALA A 39 -4.15 -4.25 -9.66
N ALA A 40 -5.04 -4.61 -8.73
CA ALA A 40 -5.64 -3.67 -7.79
C ALA A 40 -4.61 -3.09 -6.81
N ILE A 41 -3.76 -3.95 -6.23
CA ILE A 41 -2.71 -3.53 -5.28
C ILE A 41 -1.69 -2.62 -5.96
N ARG A 42 -1.26 -2.93 -7.19
CA ARG A 42 -0.34 -2.07 -7.97
C ARG A 42 -0.95 -0.70 -8.24
N LYS A 43 -2.21 -0.65 -8.67
CA LYS A 43 -2.92 0.62 -8.90
C LYS A 43 -3.03 1.45 -7.62
N ALA A 44 -3.34 0.81 -6.49
CA ALA A 44 -3.41 1.46 -5.19
C ALA A 44 -2.05 2.03 -4.75
N ALA A 45 -0.96 1.27 -4.93
CA ALA A 45 0.40 1.72 -4.61
C ALA A 45 0.83 2.94 -5.46
N ILE A 46 0.55 2.92 -6.77
CA ILE A 46 0.83 4.06 -7.65
C ILE A 46 0.01 5.29 -7.23
N ALA A 47 -1.27 5.10 -6.90
CA ALA A 47 -2.13 6.19 -6.43
C ALA A 47 -1.61 6.79 -5.11
N GLU A 48 -1.15 5.96 -4.17
CA GLU A 48 -0.52 6.40 -2.93
C GLU A 48 0.77 7.21 -3.19
N GLY A 49 1.63 6.73 -4.09
CA GLY A 49 2.83 7.47 -4.51
C GLY A 49 2.51 8.84 -5.12
N ARG A 50 1.47 8.92 -5.96
CA ARG A 50 0.99 10.21 -6.53
C ARG A 50 0.50 11.16 -5.45
N ARG A 51 -0.18 10.64 -4.41
CA ARG A 51 -0.62 11.45 -3.27
C ARG A 51 0.58 12.00 -2.49
N PHE A 52 1.59 11.18 -2.21
CA PHE A 52 2.81 11.67 -1.57
C PHE A 52 3.53 12.74 -2.39
N ALA A 53 3.61 12.56 -3.70
CA ALA A 53 4.18 13.58 -4.58
C ALA A 53 3.39 14.91 -4.54
N ALA A 54 2.05 14.85 -4.48
CA ALA A 54 1.20 16.03 -4.38
C ALA A 54 1.31 16.77 -3.02
N GLU A 55 1.74 16.08 -1.97
CA GLU A 55 2.00 16.66 -0.65
C GLU A 55 3.40 17.32 -0.55
N ALA A 56 4.22 17.24 -1.60
CA ALA A 56 5.54 17.86 -1.61
C ALA A 56 5.43 19.41 -1.56
N PRO A 57 6.30 20.10 -0.80
CA PRO A 57 6.28 21.56 -0.70
C PRO A 57 6.36 22.24 -2.08
N GLY A 58 5.39 23.09 -2.38
CA GLY A 58 5.32 23.80 -3.67
C GLY A 58 5.04 22.89 -4.88
N GLY A 59 4.63 21.64 -4.66
CA GLY A 59 4.33 20.68 -5.73
C GLY A 59 5.55 20.16 -6.50
N VAL A 60 6.76 20.43 -6.00
CA VAL A 60 8.02 19.98 -6.60
C VAL A 60 8.61 18.89 -5.72
N THR A 61 8.81 17.70 -6.30
CA THR A 61 9.42 16.57 -5.60
C THR A 61 10.95 16.63 -5.68
N SER A 62 11.61 16.23 -4.61
CA SER A 62 13.07 16.04 -4.54
C SER A 62 13.46 14.67 -3.98
N MET A 63 14.72 14.29 -4.16
CA MET A 63 15.27 13.08 -3.53
C MET A 63 15.17 13.12 -2.00
N ALA A 64 15.34 14.30 -1.40
CA ALA A 64 15.18 14.48 0.05
C ALA A 64 13.74 14.17 0.50
N ASP A 65 12.73 14.55 -0.30
CA ASP A 65 11.34 14.23 -0.01
C ASP A 65 11.08 12.72 -0.07
N PHE A 66 11.67 12.04 -1.04
CA PHE A 66 11.60 10.58 -1.16
C PHE A 66 12.26 9.88 0.04
N ILE A 67 13.45 10.32 0.46
CA ILE A 67 14.15 9.77 1.62
C ILE A 67 13.29 9.91 2.89
N ARG A 68 12.60 11.04 3.08
CA ARG A 68 11.70 11.23 4.24
C ARG A 68 10.51 10.26 4.27
N LEU A 69 10.12 9.69 3.13
CA LEU A 69 9.09 8.64 3.11
C LEU A 69 9.61 7.32 3.72
N TYR A 70 10.92 7.12 3.77
CA TYR A 70 11.53 5.92 4.36
C TYR A 70 11.17 5.75 5.84
N ASP A 71 11.03 6.84 6.59
CA ASP A 71 10.58 6.83 7.99
C ASP A 71 9.18 6.21 8.16
N LEU A 72 8.33 6.30 7.13
CA LEU A 72 7.02 5.65 7.13
C LEU A 72 7.14 4.13 6.94
N TRP A 73 8.21 3.67 6.29
CA TRP A 73 8.41 2.28 5.92
C TRP A 73 9.32 1.52 6.87
N THR A 74 10.12 2.19 7.70
CA THR A 74 10.91 1.58 8.78
C THR A 74 10.19 1.55 10.12
N ALA A 75 9.06 2.25 10.24
CA ALA A 75 8.27 2.26 11.47
C ALA A 75 7.92 0.84 11.92
N ASP A 76 8.21 0.54 13.20
CA ASP A 76 7.96 -0.77 13.83
C ASP A 76 8.80 -1.93 13.23
N GLY A 77 10.04 -1.65 12.81
CA GLY A 77 10.98 -2.68 12.32
C GLY A 77 10.60 -3.28 10.96
N ALA A 78 9.77 -2.59 10.19
CA ALA A 78 9.14 -3.13 8.98
C ALA A 78 10.10 -3.46 7.82
N LEU A 79 11.36 -3.05 7.89
CA LEU A 79 12.41 -3.33 6.91
C LEU A 79 13.68 -3.97 7.52
N GLU A 80 13.58 -4.45 8.77
CA GLU A 80 14.63 -5.21 9.48
C GLU A 80 14.44 -6.73 9.24
#